data_AF-U1QCW0-F1
#
_entry.id   AF-U1QCW0-F1
#
_cell.length_a   1.000
_cell.length_b   1.000
_cell.length_c   1.000
_cell.angle_alpha   90.00
_cell.angle_beta   90.00
_cell.angle_gamma   90.00
#
_symmetry.space_group_name_H-M   'P 1'
#
loop_
_entity.id
_entity.type
_entity.pdbx_description
1 polymer ?
#
loop_
_entity_poly.entity_id
_entity_poly.type
_entity_poly.pdbx_seq_one_letter_code
_entity_poly.pdbx_strand_id
1 'polypeptide(L)'
;MGAVLTALPLALGALAAPAAAPPAAAAPGQTALASPQALPTAQIDGVVWDQAVVGNTVYVVGEFTNARPAGAAAGENESPRYNAMAYDITTGALLDWAPKVNGKISSVEASADGSTIYLGGNFTSVNDETVYRVAAVDAAGKRKPLGASANGAVMDMELSPDGSTLYMSGSFTQLNSSSRQRAGAVDLKTNKVTSFAPQVDDFMVRSITVATDNSAVAIGGSFTSVGGSSDGYGVAILEKDGSLRHTNITSVVRNAGRDSGFMSLKSDSRGVYAVAYSQEGAFEGMFRASWTGGDIDLMADCHGDTYDVLPTSDVIYIASHSHDCSNIGGFSDGEQSGTYHHAVGFSSTATGTVKSNSVWGYTDFGGQPAPTQYNGFLPGFATGSYTGLTQAVWTVEGNGQYIVYGGEFLAVNGTPQQGLVRFSASGGDANDQGDNGDNGDNGKDKDKKKKNKKDKKNKKKKNKKNQDDWDNQEGDWDQDDWDNNQNDGWWWW
;
A
#
# COMPACT_ATOMS: atom_id res chain seq x y z
N MET A 1 40.89 57.01 10.68
CA MET A 1 40.82 56.07 9.55
C MET A 1 39.95 54.91 9.98
N GLY A 2 38.68 54.89 9.55
CA GLY A 2 37.73 53.82 9.88
C GLY A 2 37.57 52.90 8.67
N ALA A 3 37.92 51.63 8.81
CA ALA A 3 37.76 50.62 7.77
C ALA A 3 36.35 50.04 7.85
N VAL A 4 35.57 50.24 6.78
CA VAL A 4 34.27 49.60 6.56
C VAL A 4 34.54 48.23 5.95
N LEU A 5 34.28 47.14 6.70
CA LEU A 5 34.21 45.79 6.15
C LEU A 5 32.87 45.62 5.45
N THR A 6 32.90 45.52 4.12
CA THR A 6 31.76 45.09 3.30
C THR A 6 31.71 43.56 3.28
N ALA A 7 30.71 42.98 3.94
CA ALA A 7 30.40 41.56 3.82
C ALA A 7 29.71 41.31 2.46
N LEU A 8 30.30 40.47 1.61
CA LEU A 8 29.63 39.92 0.43
C LEU A 8 28.64 38.82 0.86
N PRO A 9 27.41 38.79 0.34
CA PRO A 9 26.52 37.65 0.53
C PRO A 9 26.99 36.47 -0.34
N LEU A 10 27.27 35.32 0.30
CA LEU A 10 27.35 34.05 -0.40
C LEU A 10 25.93 33.66 -0.87
N ALA A 11 25.70 33.73 -2.18
CA ALA A 11 24.53 33.12 -2.79
C ALA A 11 24.73 31.60 -2.81
N LEU A 12 24.04 30.87 -1.93
CA LEU A 12 23.84 29.43 -2.10
C LEU A 12 22.90 29.24 -3.30
N GLY A 13 23.44 28.82 -4.44
CA GLY A 13 22.64 28.38 -5.57
C GLY A 13 21.93 27.07 -5.22
N ALA A 14 20.61 27.10 -5.16
CA ALA A 14 19.80 25.88 -5.11
C ALA A 14 20.05 25.09 -6.40
N LEU A 15 20.71 23.94 -6.29
CA LEU A 15 20.74 22.94 -7.36
C LEU A 15 19.33 22.36 -7.48
N ALA A 16 18.54 22.92 -8.39
CA ALA A 16 17.29 22.30 -8.81
C ALA A 16 17.63 20.94 -9.42
N ALA A 17 17.16 19.86 -8.80
CA ALA A 17 17.19 18.54 -9.43
C ALA A 17 16.40 18.63 -10.75
N PRO A 18 16.92 18.08 -11.87
CA PRO A 18 16.21 18.13 -13.13
C PRO A 18 14.87 17.42 -12.97
N ALA A 19 13.77 18.14 -13.24
CA ALA A 19 12.47 17.52 -13.42
C ALA A 19 12.59 16.53 -14.58
N ALA A 20 12.33 15.24 -14.32
CA ALA A 20 12.25 14.25 -15.37
C ALA A 20 11.13 14.64 -16.34
N ALA A 21 11.43 14.71 -17.63
CA ALA A 21 10.41 14.96 -18.65
C ALA A 21 9.38 13.82 -18.62
N PRO A 22 8.07 14.12 -18.80
CA PRO A 22 7.08 13.06 -18.92
C PRO A 22 7.44 12.14 -20.10
N PRO A 23 7.26 10.81 -19.98
CA PRO A 23 7.60 9.87 -21.03
C PRO A 23 6.79 10.13 -22.31
N ALA A 24 7.33 9.69 -23.44
CA ALA A 24 6.61 9.72 -24.71
C ALA A 24 5.36 8.83 -24.62
N ALA A 25 4.23 9.34 -25.10
CA ALA A 25 2.98 8.58 -25.15
C ALA A 25 3.13 7.31 -26.01
N ALA A 26 2.51 6.22 -25.58
CA ALA A 26 2.48 4.97 -26.34
C ALA A 26 1.86 5.18 -27.73
N ALA A 27 2.31 4.39 -28.71
CA ALA A 27 1.72 4.39 -30.04
C ALA A 27 0.22 3.98 -29.97
N PRO A 28 -0.65 4.50 -30.85
CA PRO A 28 -2.08 4.15 -30.83
C PRO A 28 -2.29 2.63 -30.90
N GLY A 29 -2.94 2.06 -29.89
CA GLY A 29 -3.24 0.62 -29.80
C GLY A 29 -2.28 -0.21 -28.94
N GLN A 30 -1.23 0.39 -28.36
CA GLN A 30 -0.44 -0.25 -27.30
C GLN A 30 -0.90 0.24 -25.92
N THR A 31 -1.11 -0.69 -24.99
CA THR A 31 -1.31 -0.40 -23.57
C THR A 31 -0.13 0.40 -23.04
N ALA A 32 -0.38 1.59 -22.50
CA ALA A 32 0.65 2.39 -21.84
C ALA A 32 0.94 1.77 -20.47
N LEU A 33 1.96 0.92 -20.41
CA LEU A 33 2.41 0.33 -19.15
C LEU A 33 3.33 1.31 -18.40
N ALA A 34 3.26 1.29 -17.08
CA ALA A 34 4.18 2.02 -16.23
C ALA A 34 5.63 1.56 -16.48
N SER A 35 6.57 2.49 -16.39
CA SER A 35 7.99 2.14 -16.43
C SER A 35 8.40 1.51 -15.10
N PRO A 36 9.09 0.36 -15.07
CA PRO A 36 9.61 -0.23 -13.84
C PRO A 36 10.83 0.54 -13.29
N GLN A 37 11.23 1.65 -13.92
CA GLN A 37 12.31 2.50 -13.45
C GLN A 37 11.84 3.38 -12.28
N ALA A 38 12.41 3.14 -11.11
CA ALA A 38 12.15 3.96 -9.92
C ALA A 38 12.58 5.42 -10.15
N LEU A 39 11.73 6.36 -9.73
CA LEU A 39 12.02 7.79 -9.67
C LEU A 39 12.35 8.20 -8.23
N PRO A 40 13.15 9.28 -8.03
CA PRO A 40 13.47 9.77 -6.70
C PRO A 40 12.20 10.10 -5.90
N THR A 41 12.08 9.54 -4.70
CA THR A 41 10.94 9.75 -3.78
C THR A 41 11.44 9.94 -2.36
N ALA A 42 10.74 10.77 -1.56
CA ALA A 42 10.95 10.84 -0.13
C ALA A 42 10.94 9.43 0.51
N GLN A 43 11.61 9.28 1.64
CA GLN A 43 11.79 8.00 2.33
C GLN A 43 11.28 8.11 3.76
N ILE A 44 10.88 6.98 4.36
CA ILE A 44 10.44 6.88 5.76
C ILE A 44 11.29 5.85 6.53
N ASP A 45 11.20 5.83 7.86
CA ASP A 45 11.96 4.95 8.75
C ASP A 45 11.11 3.81 9.39
N GLY A 46 10.00 3.44 8.74
CA GLY A 46 9.11 2.39 9.21
C GLY A 46 8.31 1.74 8.10
N VAL A 47 6.99 1.71 8.24
CA VAL A 47 6.06 1.10 7.27
C VAL A 47 4.96 2.08 6.87
N VAL A 48 4.63 2.09 5.58
CA VAL A 48 3.46 2.79 5.03
C VAL A 48 2.30 1.81 4.94
N TRP A 49 1.13 2.21 5.46
CA TRP A 49 -0.09 1.41 5.39
C TRP A 49 -1.04 1.87 4.28
N ASP A 50 -1.11 3.18 4.05
CA ASP A 50 -2.05 3.74 3.08
C ASP A 50 -1.57 5.09 2.52
N GLN A 51 -2.09 5.46 1.36
CA GLN A 51 -1.79 6.68 0.64
C GLN A 51 -3.05 7.29 0.03
N ALA A 52 -3.08 8.62 -0.10
CA ALA A 52 -4.11 9.33 -0.86
C ALA A 52 -3.48 10.35 -1.81
N VAL A 53 -3.89 10.33 -3.08
CA VAL A 53 -3.36 11.23 -4.12
C VAL A 53 -4.38 12.31 -4.44
N VAL A 54 -4.02 13.57 -4.20
CA VAL A 54 -4.82 14.74 -4.58
C VAL A 54 -4.00 15.69 -5.46
N GLY A 55 -4.32 15.71 -6.74
CA GLY A 55 -3.54 16.47 -7.73
C GLY A 55 -2.09 16.01 -7.75
N ASN A 56 -1.18 16.87 -7.28
CA ASN A 56 0.25 16.58 -7.18
C ASN A 56 0.70 16.15 -5.77
N THR A 57 -0.18 16.20 -4.77
CA THR A 57 0.19 15.85 -3.39
C THR A 57 -0.15 14.39 -3.13
N VAL A 58 0.80 13.65 -2.59
CA VAL A 58 0.56 12.32 -1.99
C VAL A 58 0.60 12.47 -0.49
N TYR A 59 -0.51 12.18 0.17
CA TYR A 59 -0.57 12.01 1.63
C TYR A 59 -0.25 10.56 1.95
N VAL A 60 0.60 10.33 2.94
CA VAL A 60 1.11 9.01 3.31
C VAL A 60 0.92 8.82 4.79
N VAL A 61 0.38 7.67 5.17
CA VAL A 61 0.16 7.30 6.56
C VAL A 61 0.68 5.90 6.86
N GLY A 62 1.02 5.65 8.12
CA GLY A 62 1.65 4.40 8.48
C GLY A 62 2.03 4.28 9.95
N GLU A 63 3.20 3.67 10.17
CA GLU A 63 3.90 3.62 11.44
C GLU A 63 5.37 3.95 11.20
N PHE A 64 5.74 5.21 11.46
CA PHE A 64 7.08 5.76 11.22
C PHE A 64 7.24 7.07 12.00
N THR A 65 8.50 7.42 12.30
CA THR A 65 8.84 8.57 13.14
C THR A 65 9.58 9.68 12.39
N ASN A 66 10.16 9.38 11.24
CA ASN A 66 10.91 10.32 10.43
C ASN A 66 10.67 10.10 8.94
N ALA A 67 10.80 11.18 8.19
CA ALA A 67 10.95 11.15 6.74
C ALA A 67 12.23 11.87 6.32
N ARG A 68 12.79 11.50 5.16
CA ARG A 68 13.99 12.13 4.61
C ARG A 68 13.89 12.27 3.08
N PRO A 69 14.64 13.20 2.46
CA PRO A 69 14.67 13.33 1.00
C PRO A 69 15.13 12.05 0.28
N ALA A 70 14.82 11.97 -1.01
CA ALA A 70 15.32 10.90 -1.88
C ALA A 70 16.85 10.83 -1.84
N GLY A 71 17.40 9.61 -1.69
CA GLY A 71 18.84 9.37 -1.67
C GLY A 71 19.57 9.78 -0.38
N ALA A 72 18.91 10.42 0.57
CA ALA A 72 19.49 10.66 1.90
C ALA A 72 19.64 9.33 2.67
N ALA A 73 20.78 9.15 3.34
CA ALA A 73 21.01 7.99 4.21
C ALA A 73 20.17 8.09 5.50
N ALA A 74 19.96 6.96 6.17
CA ALA A 74 19.33 6.96 7.49
C ALA A 74 20.14 7.83 8.48
N GLY A 75 19.46 8.67 9.25
CA GLY A 75 20.06 9.67 10.13
C GLY A 75 20.49 10.98 9.45
N GLU A 76 20.36 11.11 8.12
CA GLU A 76 20.72 12.33 7.39
C GLU A 76 19.48 13.08 6.87
N ASN A 77 19.43 14.40 7.10
CA ASN A 77 18.35 15.28 6.65
C ASN A 77 16.94 14.79 7.05
N GLU A 78 16.85 14.15 8.21
CA GLU A 78 15.58 13.66 8.74
C GLU A 78 14.70 14.82 9.20
N SER A 79 13.43 14.70 8.84
CA SER A 79 12.34 15.55 9.29
C SER A 79 11.39 14.70 10.13
N PRO A 80 11.13 15.06 11.39
CA PRO A 80 10.19 14.30 12.22
C PRO A 80 8.81 14.21 11.57
N ARG A 81 8.23 13.01 11.60
CA ARG A 81 6.88 12.71 11.11
C ARG A 81 6.21 11.79 12.11
N TYR A 82 4.97 12.07 12.48
CA TYR A 82 4.27 11.31 13.50
C TYR A 82 3.23 10.43 12.82
N ASN A 83 3.70 9.40 12.11
CA ASN A 83 2.88 8.45 11.34
C ASN A 83 2.15 9.05 10.12
N ALA A 84 2.45 10.29 9.75
CA ALA A 84 1.84 11.00 8.63
C ALA A 84 2.86 11.94 7.95
N MET A 85 2.89 11.95 6.63
CA MET A 85 3.67 12.90 5.83
C MET A 85 3.02 13.16 4.47
N ALA A 86 3.51 14.15 3.72
CA ALA A 86 3.12 14.32 2.33
C ALA A 86 4.34 14.61 1.43
N TYR A 87 4.26 14.26 0.15
CA TYR A 87 5.27 14.60 -0.85
C TYR A 87 4.62 15.02 -2.18
N ASP A 88 5.37 15.74 -3.01
CA ASP A 88 4.95 16.08 -4.37
C ASP A 88 5.23 14.91 -5.32
N ILE A 89 4.21 14.38 -5.98
CA ILE A 89 4.28 13.19 -6.84
C ILE A 89 5.14 13.39 -8.09
N THR A 90 5.32 14.63 -8.54
CA THR A 90 6.07 14.94 -9.77
C THR A 90 7.57 14.98 -9.52
N THR A 91 7.97 15.44 -8.34
CA THR A 91 9.37 15.64 -7.95
C THR A 91 9.87 14.61 -6.95
N GLY A 92 8.97 14.01 -6.17
CA GLY A 92 9.30 13.18 -5.00
C GLY A 92 9.72 14.00 -3.77
N ALA A 93 9.60 15.32 -3.81
CA ALA A 93 10.05 16.20 -2.73
C ALA A 93 9.11 16.11 -1.52
N LEU A 94 9.69 15.94 -0.33
CA LEU A 94 8.99 16.00 0.94
C LEU A 94 8.34 17.38 1.13
N LEU A 95 7.07 17.40 1.56
CA LEU A 95 6.31 18.61 1.88
C LEU A 95 6.25 18.84 3.39
N ASP A 96 5.88 20.06 3.79
CA ASP A 96 5.82 20.51 5.19
C ASP A 96 4.62 19.95 5.98
N TRP A 97 3.69 19.26 5.32
CA TRP A 97 2.53 18.65 5.99
C TRP A 97 2.97 17.54 6.94
N ALA A 98 2.82 17.78 8.24
CA ALA A 98 3.29 16.91 9.31
C ALA A 98 2.40 17.01 10.57
N PRO A 99 1.12 16.60 10.51
CA PRO A 99 0.29 16.52 11.71
C PRO A 99 0.89 15.56 12.75
N LYS A 100 0.73 15.87 14.03
CA LYS A 100 1.27 15.06 15.14
C LYS A 100 0.23 14.04 15.60
N VAL A 101 0.38 12.78 15.24
CA VAL A 101 -0.53 11.68 15.65
C VAL A 101 0.22 10.68 16.53
N ASN A 102 -0.35 10.32 17.68
CA ASN A 102 0.35 9.53 18.71
C ASN A 102 0.29 8.01 18.52
N GLY A 103 -0.20 7.51 17.40
CA GLY A 103 -0.31 6.08 17.14
C GLY A 103 -0.46 5.78 15.66
N LYS A 104 -0.43 4.49 15.32
CA LYS A 104 -0.57 3.98 13.96
C LYS A 104 -1.79 4.57 13.27
N ILE A 105 -1.58 5.04 12.04
CA ILE A 105 -2.64 5.46 11.14
C ILE A 105 -2.73 4.40 10.05
N SER A 106 -3.89 3.76 9.94
CA SER A 106 -4.13 2.65 9.01
C SER A 106 -4.65 3.14 7.66
N SER A 107 -5.36 4.28 7.63
CA SER A 107 -6.01 4.79 6.43
C SER A 107 -6.01 6.32 6.37
N VAL A 108 -5.89 6.83 5.14
CA VAL A 108 -5.98 8.24 4.80
C VAL A 108 -6.92 8.42 3.62
N GLU A 109 -7.90 9.31 3.79
CA GLU A 109 -8.86 9.64 2.72
C GLU A 109 -8.92 11.16 2.56
N ALA A 110 -9.05 11.67 1.35
CA ALA A 110 -9.00 13.11 1.09
C ALA A 110 -10.23 13.61 0.35
N SER A 111 -10.74 14.78 0.76
CA SER A 111 -11.79 15.43 -0.03
C SER A 111 -11.27 15.72 -1.44
N ALA A 112 -12.15 15.66 -2.44
CA ALA A 112 -11.76 15.84 -3.85
C ALA A 112 -11.03 17.17 -4.15
N ASP A 113 -11.28 18.20 -3.33
CA ASP A 113 -10.60 19.51 -3.42
C ASP A 113 -9.31 19.61 -2.58
N GLY A 114 -8.92 18.56 -1.86
CA GLY A 114 -7.76 18.50 -0.97
C GLY A 114 -7.87 19.36 0.28
N SER A 115 -9.03 19.97 0.56
CA SER A 115 -9.21 20.88 1.69
C SER A 115 -9.35 20.18 3.05
N THR A 116 -9.62 18.88 3.03
CA THR A 116 -9.78 18.03 4.21
C THR A 116 -9.14 16.67 3.99
N ILE A 117 -8.27 16.28 4.91
CA ILE A 117 -7.64 14.96 4.95
C ILE A 117 -8.16 14.25 6.20
N TYR A 118 -8.82 13.12 6.00
CA TYR A 118 -9.34 12.25 7.04
C TYR A 118 -8.28 11.21 7.40
N LEU A 119 -8.10 10.96 8.69
CA LEU A 119 -7.13 10.00 9.21
C LEU A 119 -7.87 8.96 10.05
N GLY A 120 -7.69 7.68 9.73
CA GLY A 120 -8.28 6.54 10.42
C GLY A 120 -7.19 5.62 10.96
N GLY A 121 -7.33 5.16 12.21
CA GLY A 121 -6.31 4.28 12.79
C GLY A 121 -6.50 3.94 14.26
N ASN A 122 -5.38 3.68 14.92
CA ASN A 122 -5.30 3.29 16.33
C ASN A 122 -4.60 4.37 17.18
N PHE A 123 -5.03 5.63 17.06
CA PHE A 123 -4.51 6.76 17.84
C PHE A 123 -5.54 7.32 18.84
N THR A 124 -5.08 8.16 19.77
CA THR A 124 -5.90 8.84 20.79
C THR A 124 -5.66 10.36 20.85
N SER A 125 -4.73 10.90 20.06
CA SER A 125 -4.55 12.33 19.90
C SER A 125 -4.06 12.73 18.51
N VAL A 126 -4.45 13.94 18.10
CA VAL A 126 -3.96 14.63 16.90
C VAL A 126 -3.64 16.07 17.28
N ASN A 127 -2.41 16.51 17.04
CA ASN A 127 -1.88 17.83 17.42
C ASN A 127 -2.13 18.16 18.90
N ASP A 128 -1.86 17.18 19.78
CA ASP A 128 -2.02 17.29 21.23
C ASP A 128 -3.47 17.47 21.72
N GLU A 129 -4.46 17.36 20.84
CA GLU A 129 -5.88 17.33 21.18
C GLU A 129 -6.41 15.89 21.20
N THR A 130 -7.28 15.58 22.18
CA THR A 130 -7.90 14.25 22.30
C THR A 130 -8.83 13.97 21.12
N VAL A 131 -8.52 12.90 20.38
CA VAL A 131 -9.32 12.39 19.25
C VAL A 131 -9.20 10.87 19.21
N TYR A 132 -10.31 10.15 19.19
CA TYR A 132 -10.29 8.70 19.18
C TYR A 132 -10.47 8.17 17.77
N ARG A 133 -9.39 7.56 17.23
CA ARG A 133 -9.38 6.67 16.05
C ARG A 133 -9.69 7.30 14.69
N VAL A 134 -10.42 8.42 14.65
CA VAL A 134 -10.80 9.13 13.42
C VAL A 134 -10.62 10.63 13.60
N ALA A 135 -9.90 11.27 12.70
CA ALA A 135 -9.65 12.71 12.72
C ALA A 135 -9.79 13.32 11.33
N ALA A 136 -9.94 14.64 11.28
CA ALA A 136 -9.80 15.43 10.06
C ALA A 136 -8.77 16.53 10.29
N VAL A 137 -7.93 16.78 9.28
CA VAL A 137 -6.99 17.90 9.23
C VAL A 137 -7.14 18.64 7.89
N ASP A 138 -6.66 19.88 7.80
CA ASP A 138 -6.56 20.58 6.52
C ASP A 138 -5.24 20.27 5.79
N ALA A 139 -5.07 20.85 4.59
CA ALA A 139 -3.86 20.74 3.79
C ALA A 139 -2.60 21.34 4.45
N ALA A 140 -2.73 22.09 5.54
CA ALA A 140 -1.62 22.57 6.37
C ALA A 140 -1.38 21.68 7.62
N GLY A 141 -2.17 20.62 7.80
CA GLY A 141 -2.07 19.69 8.92
C GLY A 141 -2.78 20.16 10.19
N LYS A 142 -3.57 21.25 10.12
CA LYS A 142 -4.34 21.76 11.27
C LYS A 142 -5.62 20.95 11.43
N ARG A 143 -5.93 20.59 12.68
CA ARG A 143 -7.12 19.82 13.05
C ARG A 143 -8.41 20.56 12.65
N LYS A 144 -9.33 19.83 12.03
CA LYS A 144 -10.70 20.27 11.70
C LYS A 144 -11.71 19.55 12.60
N PRO A 145 -12.87 20.18 12.91
CA PRO A 145 -13.96 19.50 13.58
C PRO A 145 -14.46 18.32 12.77
N LEU A 146 -14.67 17.18 13.42
CA LEU A 146 -15.28 15.99 12.85
C LEU A 146 -16.09 15.31 13.95
N GLY A 147 -17.38 15.08 13.70
CA GLY A 147 -18.26 14.34 14.60
C GLY A 147 -18.11 12.83 14.40
N ALA A 148 -16.91 12.29 14.54
CA ALA A 148 -16.63 10.86 14.47
C ALA A 148 -15.68 10.46 15.60
N SER A 149 -16.03 9.39 16.32
CA SER A 149 -15.26 8.82 17.42
C SER A 149 -15.60 7.35 17.52
N ALA A 150 -14.65 6.48 17.20
CA ALA A 150 -14.81 5.04 17.25
C ALA A 150 -14.18 4.47 18.53
N ASN A 151 -14.77 3.41 19.08
CA ASN A 151 -14.24 2.74 20.28
C ASN A 151 -13.17 1.67 20.00
N GLY A 152 -12.88 1.41 18.73
CA GLY A 152 -11.89 0.45 18.25
C GLY A 152 -11.16 0.98 17.02
N ALA A 153 -10.18 0.24 16.50
CA ALA A 153 -9.38 0.70 15.38
C ALA A 153 -10.26 0.91 14.13
N VAL A 154 -9.98 1.98 13.39
CA VAL A 154 -10.47 2.20 12.03
C VAL A 154 -9.38 1.74 11.08
N MET A 155 -9.71 0.83 10.18
CA MET A 155 -8.78 0.21 9.24
C MET A 155 -8.83 0.88 7.87
N ASP A 156 -10.00 1.34 7.44
CA ASP A 156 -10.19 1.99 6.13
C ASP A 156 -11.37 2.97 6.17
N MET A 157 -11.36 3.93 5.25
CA MET A 157 -12.35 4.97 5.10
C MET A 157 -12.56 5.33 3.64
N GLU A 158 -13.80 5.67 3.27
CA GLU A 158 -14.14 6.08 1.91
C GLU A 158 -15.19 7.20 1.95
N LEU A 159 -15.03 8.21 1.10
CA LEU A 159 -16.03 9.26 0.93
C LEU A 159 -17.11 8.82 -0.06
N SER A 160 -18.36 9.21 0.18
CA SER A 160 -19.37 9.13 -0.89
C SER A 160 -18.94 9.97 -2.09
N PRO A 161 -19.37 9.64 -3.32
CA PRO A 161 -18.99 10.40 -4.53
C PRO A 161 -19.29 11.90 -4.47
N ASP A 162 -20.28 12.31 -3.67
CA ASP A 162 -20.65 13.72 -3.45
C ASP A 162 -19.93 14.38 -2.26
N GLY A 163 -19.03 13.66 -1.57
CA GLY A 163 -18.28 14.10 -0.41
C GLY A 163 -19.12 14.36 0.85
N SER A 164 -20.39 13.93 0.87
CA SER A 164 -21.32 14.23 1.97
C SER A 164 -21.23 13.25 3.14
N THR A 165 -20.78 12.03 2.89
CA THR A 165 -20.74 10.92 3.86
C THR A 165 -19.35 10.32 3.92
N LEU A 166 -18.82 10.11 5.12
CA LEU A 166 -17.60 9.35 5.36
C LEU A 166 -17.98 7.97 5.88
N TYR A 167 -17.71 6.94 5.09
CA TYR A 167 -17.81 5.54 5.47
C TYR A 167 -16.52 5.09 6.14
N MET A 168 -16.62 4.21 7.12
CA MET A 168 -15.49 3.71 7.89
C MET A 168 -15.67 2.23 8.19
N SER A 169 -14.59 1.47 8.14
CA SER A 169 -14.50 0.08 8.56
C SER A 169 -13.38 -0.17 9.56
N GLY A 170 -13.48 -1.24 10.34
CA GLY A 170 -12.42 -1.65 11.25
C GLY A 170 -12.86 -2.72 12.26
N SER A 171 -12.35 -2.60 13.48
CA SER A 171 -12.67 -3.49 14.61
C SER A 171 -13.56 -2.85 15.68
N PHE A 172 -14.02 -1.61 15.44
CA PHE A 172 -14.90 -0.90 16.37
C PHE A 172 -16.29 -1.53 16.44
N THR A 173 -16.95 -1.36 17.59
CA THR A 173 -18.34 -1.80 17.82
C THR A 173 -19.29 -0.62 18.04
N GLN A 174 -18.75 0.59 18.19
CA GLN A 174 -19.50 1.82 18.36
C GLN A 174 -18.85 2.98 17.61
N LEU A 175 -19.70 3.86 17.10
CA LEU A 175 -19.35 5.15 16.51
C LEU A 175 -20.21 6.22 17.17
N ASN A 176 -19.60 7.20 17.84
CA ASN A 176 -20.28 8.20 18.69
C ASN A 176 -21.35 7.59 19.62
N SER A 177 -20.98 6.51 20.32
CA SER A 177 -21.88 5.74 21.21
C SER A 177 -23.07 5.05 20.53
N SER A 178 -23.17 5.11 19.20
CA SER A 178 -24.15 4.34 18.43
C SER A 178 -23.56 2.99 18.04
N SER A 179 -24.31 1.91 18.24
CA SER A 179 -23.86 0.55 17.87
C SER A 179 -23.56 0.46 16.37
N ARG A 180 -22.32 0.18 16.02
CA ARG A 180 -21.85 0.01 14.65
C ARG A 180 -20.83 -1.11 14.65
N GLN A 181 -21.27 -2.30 14.27
CA GLN A 181 -20.43 -3.50 14.29
C GLN A 181 -19.50 -3.47 13.08
N ARG A 182 -18.24 -3.07 13.30
CA ARG A 182 -17.12 -3.08 12.35
C ARG A 182 -17.22 -2.18 11.14
N ALA A 183 -18.40 -1.66 10.82
CA ALA A 183 -18.58 -0.63 9.80
C ALA A 183 -19.69 0.36 10.19
N GLY A 184 -19.53 1.61 9.76
CA GLY A 184 -20.44 2.71 10.05
C GLY A 184 -20.10 3.93 9.21
N ALA A 185 -20.94 4.97 9.30
CA ALA A 185 -20.71 6.19 8.55
C ALA A 185 -21.20 7.43 9.29
N VAL A 186 -20.62 8.59 8.94
CA VAL A 186 -21.05 9.92 9.41
C VAL A 186 -21.42 10.81 8.23
N ASP A 187 -22.49 11.58 8.41
CA ASP A 187 -22.83 12.69 7.53
C ASP A 187 -21.95 13.89 7.92
N LEU A 188 -21.12 14.34 6.98
CA LEU A 188 -20.10 15.37 7.20
C LEU A 188 -20.68 16.78 7.33
N LYS A 189 -21.91 17.00 6.84
CA LYS A 189 -22.62 18.28 6.95
C LYS A 189 -23.20 18.48 8.34
N THR A 190 -23.79 17.43 8.89
CA THR A 190 -24.48 17.43 10.18
C THR A 190 -23.60 16.95 11.32
N ASN A 191 -22.47 16.30 11.01
CA ASN A 191 -21.57 15.65 11.95
C ASN A 191 -22.29 14.59 12.82
N LYS A 192 -23.19 13.82 12.20
CA LYS A 192 -23.99 12.78 12.85
C LYS A 192 -23.74 11.43 12.21
N VAL A 193 -23.81 10.38 13.02
CA VAL A 193 -23.81 8.99 12.54
C VAL A 193 -25.06 8.77 11.67
N THR A 194 -24.88 8.19 10.49
CA THR A 194 -25.98 7.92 9.52
C THR A 194 -26.76 6.67 9.89
N SER A 195 -27.76 6.26 9.11
CA SER A 195 -28.47 4.98 9.30
C SER A 195 -27.68 3.74 8.85
N PHE A 196 -26.53 3.90 8.17
CA PHE A 196 -25.70 2.79 7.72
C PHE A 196 -25.15 2.02 8.93
N ALA A 197 -25.67 0.82 9.17
CA ALA A 197 -25.41 0.04 10.37
C ALA A 197 -25.39 -1.48 10.09
N PRO A 198 -24.46 -1.97 9.24
CA PRO A 198 -24.32 -3.40 9.00
C PRO A 198 -24.01 -4.16 10.30
N GLN A 199 -24.53 -5.38 10.39
CA GLN A 199 -24.23 -6.31 11.49
C GLN A 199 -23.20 -7.31 10.99
N VAL A 200 -21.92 -6.93 11.06
CA VAL A 200 -20.82 -7.79 10.61
C VAL A 200 -20.34 -8.64 11.78
N ASP A 201 -20.32 -9.95 11.63
CA ASP A 201 -19.99 -10.91 12.68
C ASP A 201 -18.56 -11.47 12.50
N ASP A 202 -17.92 -11.75 13.63
CA ASP A 202 -16.52 -12.23 13.73
C ASP A 202 -15.43 -11.32 13.11
N PHE A 203 -14.20 -11.49 13.61
CA PHE A 203 -12.97 -10.84 13.13
C PHE A 203 -13.10 -9.32 12.86
N MET A 204 -12.56 -8.79 11.76
CA MET A 204 -12.57 -7.36 11.43
C MET A 204 -12.98 -7.11 9.97
N VAL A 205 -13.46 -5.89 9.69
CA VAL A 205 -13.57 -5.37 8.32
C VAL A 205 -12.33 -4.52 8.05
N ARG A 206 -11.51 -4.92 7.08
CA ARG A 206 -10.24 -4.28 6.74
C ARG A 206 -10.43 -3.13 5.76
N SER A 207 -11.29 -3.28 4.77
CA SER A 207 -11.49 -2.29 3.70
C SER A 207 -12.96 -2.02 3.40
N ILE A 208 -13.26 -0.81 2.92
CA ILE A 208 -14.58 -0.33 2.52
C ILE A 208 -14.48 0.53 1.27
N THR A 209 -15.38 0.34 0.30
CA THR A 209 -15.47 1.22 -0.88
C THR A 209 -16.92 1.48 -1.27
N VAL A 210 -17.18 2.56 -2.00
CA VAL A 210 -18.52 3.05 -2.32
C VAL A 210 -18.72 3.07 -3.83
N ALA A 211 -19.86 2.59 -4.31
CA ALA A 211 -20.18 2.63 -5.73
C ALA A 211 -20.14 4.07 -6.27
N THR A 212 -19.58 4.26 -7.47
CA THR A 212 -19.43 5.58 -8.10
C THR A 212 -20.76 6.30 -8.37
N ASP A 213 -21.85 5.56 -8.51
CA ASP A 213 -23.22 6.06 -8.62
C ASP A 213 -23.93 6.23 -7.25
N ASN A 214 -23.19 6.00 -6.16
CA ASN A 214 -23.64 6.04 -4.79
C ASN A 214 -24.78 5.04 -4.48
N SER A 215 -24.91 3.94 -5.24
CA SER A 215 -25.99 2.95 -5.07
C SER A 215 -25.73 1.90 -3.98
N ALA A 216 -24.47 1.68 -3.60
CA ALA A 216 -24.07 0.59 -2.70
C ALA A 216 -22.76 0.88 -1.99
N VAL A 217 -22.43 0.04 -1.01
CA VAL A 217 -21.14 0.03 -0.29
C VAL A 217 -20.63 -1.40 -0.28
N ALA A 218 -19.34 -1.63 -0.53
CA ALA A 218 -18.72 -2.94 -0.40
C ALA A 218 -17.78 -2.94 0.80
N ILE A 219 -17.72 -4.06 1.52
CA ILE A 219 -16.80 -4.28 2.64
C ILE A 219 -15.99 -5.54 2.44
N GLY A 220 -14.74 -5.50 2.86
CA GLY A 220 -13.76 -6.60 2.74
C GLY A 220 -13.03 -6.78 4.06
N GLY A 221 -12.75 -8.02 4.45
CA GLY A 221 -12.00 -8.36 5.67
C GLY A 221 -12.01 -9.85 5.93
N SER A 222 -11.92 -10.23 7.20
CA SER A 222 -11.85 -11.63 7.62
C SER A 222 -13.13 -12.11 8.32
N PHE A 223 -14.21 -11.33 8.26
CA PHE A 223 -15.51 -11.62 8.87
C PHE A 223 -16.23 -12.81 8.22
N THR A 224 -17.06 -13.52 8.98
CA THR A 224 -17.67 -14.79 8.52
C THR A 224 -19.14 -14.65 8.12
N SER A 225 -19.83 -13.58 8.54
CA SER A 225 -21.21 -13.32 8.14
C SER A 225 -21.60 -11.85 8.29
N VAL A 226 -22.67 -11.48 7.57
CA VAL A 226 -23.33 -10.17 7.69
C VAL A 226 -24.82 -10.38 7.89
N GLY A 227 -25.40 -9.81 8.95
CA GLY A 227 -26.81 -9.96 9.28
C GLY A 227 -27.20 -11.41 9.55
N GLY A 228 -26.27 -12.24 10.03
CA GLY A 228 -26.46 -13.69 10.22
C GLY A 228 -26.43 -14.51 8.93
N SER A 229 -26.13 -13.93 7.77
CA SER A 229 -25.97 -14.64 6.50
C SER A 229 -24.50 -14.81 6.12
N SER A 230 -24.12 -16.03 5.73
CA SER A 230 -22.79 -16.35 5.23
C SER A 230 -22.61 -16.06 3.73
N ASP A 231 -23.57 -15.38 3.11
CA ASP A 231 -23.44 -14.80 1.76
C ASP A 231 -22.50 -13.60 1.76
N GLY A 232 -22.28 -12.97 2.92
CA GLY A 232 -21.14 -12.08 3.18
C GLY A 232 -20.07 -12.82 3.95
N TYR A 233 -19.08 -13.40 3.26
CA TYR A 233 -18.00 -14.18 3.87
C TYR A 233 -16.66 -13.61 3.41
N GLY A 234 -16.06 -12.77 4.23
CA GLY A 234 -14.87 -11.98 3.93
C GLY A 234 -15.13 -10.78 3.01
N VAL A 235 -16.09 -10.89 2.09
CA VAL A 235 -16.52 -9.81 1.20
C VAL A 235 -18.04 -9.73 1.14
N ALA A 236 -18.58 -8.51 1.11
CA ALA A 236 -20.02 -8.27 1.01
C ALA A 236 -20.32 -6.96 0.30
N ILE A 237 -21.43 -6.94 -0.46
CA ILE A 237 -22.05 -5.71 -0.96
C ILE A 237 -23.26 -5.40 -0.08
N LEU A 238 -23.39 -4.13 0.31
CA LEU A 238 -24.37 -3.63 1.25
C LEU A 238 -25.22 -2.53 0.61
N GLU A 239 -26.49 -2.51 0.98
CA GLU A 239 -27.36 -1.37 0.74
C GLU A 239 -26.95 -0.17 1.61
N LYS A 240 -27.51 1.01 1.32
CA LYS A 240 -27.18 2.26 2.04
C LYS A 240 -27.58 2.30 3.52
N ASP A 241 -28.45 1.39 3.95
CA ASP A 241 -28.76 1.19 5.38
C ASP A 241 -27.84 0.16 6.06
N GLY A 242 -26.97 -0.53 5.30
CA GLY A 242 -26.08 -1.56 5.79
C GLY A 242 -26.67 -2.97 5.72
N SER A 243 -27.87 -3.17 5.17
CA SER A 243 -28.40 -4.51 4.92
C SER A 243 -27.59 -5.21 3.82
N LEU A 244 -27.41 -6.53 3.97
CA LEU A 244 -26.65 -7.35 3.02
C LEU A 244 -27.40 -7.47 1.69
N ARG A 245 -26.73 -7.13 0.59
CA ARG A 245 -27.16 -7.49 -0.76
C ARG A 245 -26.70 -8.90 -1.07
N HIS A 246 -27.64 -9.78 -1.41
CA HIS A 246 -27.32 -11.15 -1.83
C HIS A 246 -26.76 -11.15 -3.25
N THR A 247 -25.55 -11.70 -3.41
CA THR A 247 -24.79 -11.70 -4.67
C THR A 247 -24.12 -13.05 -4.92
N ASN A 248 -23.59 -13.25 -6.12
CA ASN A 248 -22.92 -14.48 -6.53
C ASN A 248 -21.46 -14.57 -6.09
N ILE A 249 -20.88 -13.54 -5.45
CA ILE A 249 -19.44 -13.50 -5.13
C ILE A 249 -19.04 -14.73 -4.30
N THR A 250 -19.78 -15.02 -3.22
CA THR A 250 -19.46 -16.12 -2.30
C THR A 250 -19.83 -17.51 -2.80
N SER A 251 -20.42 -17.60 -4.00
CA SER A 251 -20.52 -18.87 -4.74
C SER A 251 -19.23 -19.23 -5.47
N VAL A 252 -18.34 -18.25 -5.68
CA VAL A 252 -17.04 -18.44 -6.34
C VAL A 252 -15.91 -18.32 -5.32
N VAL A 253 -15.85 -17.22 -4.56
CA VAL A 253 -14.75 -16.92 -3.64
C VAL A 253 -15.25 -16.82 -2.21
N ARG A 254 -14.68 -17.64 -1.31
CA ARG A 254 -14.92 -17.55 0.13
C ARG A 254 -13.57 -17.49 0.84
N ASN A 255 -13.24 -16.33 1.39
CA ASN A 255 -11.93 -16.10 2.01
C ASN A 255 -12.11 -15.28 3.30
N ALA A 256 -12.12 -15.96 4.45
CA ALA A 256 -12.34 -15.34 5.75
C ALA A 256 -11.92 -16.28 6.88
N GLY A 257 -11.64 -15.71 8.05
CA GLY A 257 -11.22 -16.45 9.23
C GLY A 257 -10.05 -15.75 9.92
N ARG A 258 -9.28 -16.52 10.69
CA ARG A 258 -8.06 -16.01 11.33
C ARG A 258 -6.91 -15.88 10.34
N ASP A 259 -6.87 -16.78 9.36
CA ASP A 259 -5.69 -17.01 8.52
C ASP A 259 -5.95 -16.66 7.04
N SER A 260 -7.08 -16.02 6.74
CA SER A 260 -7.49 -15.64 5.40
C SER A 260 -8.45 -14.44 5.38
N GLY A 261 -8.40 -13.61 4.34
CA GLY A 261 -9.32 -12.48 4.21
C GLY A 261 -9.08 -11.49 3.07
N PHE A 262 -10.04 -10.57 3.00
CA PHE A 262 -10.07 -9.23 2.39
C PHE A 262 -8.95 -8.26 2.80
N MET A 263 -7.91 -7.97 2.01
CA MET A 263 -6.94 -6.91 2.38
C MET A 263 -7.40 -5.52 1.97
N SER A 264 -7.79 -5.34 0.71
CA SER A 264 -8.19 -4.05 0.15
C SER A 264 -9.32 -4.22 -0.85
N LEU A 265 -10.22 -3.24 -0.89
CA LEU A 265 -11.25 -3.05 -1.90
C LEU A 265 -11.07 -1.68 -2.54
N LYS A 266 -11.09 -1.62 -3.87
CA LYS A 266 -11.30 -0.36 -4.62
C LYS A 266 -12.46 -0.55 -5.58
N SER A 267 -12.99 0.55 -6.11
CA SER A 267 -14.06 0.46 -7.09
C SER A 267 -14.00 1.52 -8.17
N ASP A 268 -14.61 1.21 -9.30
CA ASP A 268 -14.86 2.15 -10.38
C ASP A 268 -16.24 1.86 -11.00
N SER A 269 -16.52 2.45 -12.16
CA SER A 269 -17.78 2.21 -12.89
C SER A 269 -17.94 0.78 -13.43
N ARG A 270 -16.88 -0.04 -13.46
CA ARG A 270 -16.88 -1.43 -13.93
C ARG A 270 -17.20 -2.41 -12.81
N GLY A 271 -16.87 -2.08 -11.56
CA GLY A 271 -17.21 -2.93 -10.42
C GLY A 271 -16.37 -2.68 -9.18
N VAL A 272 -16.41 -3.66 -8.28
CA VAL A 272 -15.60 -3.73 -7.06
C VAL A 272 -14.42 -4.64 -7.33
N TYR A 273 -13.21 -4.14 -7.11
CA TYR A 273 -11.97 -4.91 -7.11
C TYR A 273 -11.68 -5.33 -5.68
N ALA A 274 -11.34 -6.60 -5.48
CA ALA A 274 -10.97 -7.15 -4.19
C ALA A 274 -9.65 -7.90 -4.30
N VAL A 275 -8.77 -7.68 -3.33
CA VAL A 275 -7.49 -8.40 -3.22
C VAL A 275 -7.34 -9.10 -1.89
N ALA A 276 -6.73 -10.27 -1.90
CA ALA A 276 -6.81 -11.20 -0.80
C ALA A 276 -5.47 -11.83 -0.42
N TYR A 277 -5.41 -12.26 0.84
CA TYR A 277 -4.37 -13.10 1.39
C TYR A 277 -4.98 -14.42 1.88
N SER A 278 -4.21 -15.51 1.87
CA SER A 278 -4.70 -16.79 2.39
C SER A 278 -3.57 -17.75 2.77
N GLN A 279 -3.44 -18.05 4.06
CA GLN A 279 -2.55 -19.12 4.54
C GLN A 279 -3.19 -20.52 4.42
N GLU A 280 -4.43 -20.58 3.93
CA GLU A 280 -5.23 -21.81 3.79
C GLU A 280 -5.44 -22.21 2.32
N GLY A 281 -4.95 -21.42 1.37
CA GLY A 281 -5.14 -21.65 -0.07
C GLY A 281 -6.56 -21.36 -0.57
N ALA A 282 -7.35 -20.57 0.17
CA ALA A 282 -8.73 -20.25 -0.19
C ALA A 282 -8.80 -19.28 -1.37
N PHE A 283 -8.22 -18.09 -1.29
CA PHE A 283 -8.01 -17.19 -2.43
C PHE A 283 -6.87 -16.21 -2.19
N GLU A 284 -5.99 -16.10 -3.16
CA GLU A 284 -4.94 -15.07 -3.26
C GLU A 284 -5.04 -14.43 -4.65
N GLY A 285 -4.56 -13.20 -4.78
CA GLY A 285 -4.67 -12.43 -6.03
C GLY A 285 -5.83 -11.44 -6.01
N MET A 286 -6.43 -11.21 -7.18
CA MET A 286 -7.42 -10.14 -7.39
C MET A 286 -8.64 -10.65 -8.15
N PHE A 287 -9.84 -10.19 -7.81
CA PHE A 287 -11.00 -10.28 -8.69
C PHE A 287 -11.71 -8.94 -8.84
N ARG A 288 -12.50 -8.78 -9.92
CA ARG A 288 -13.52 -7.73 -10.06
C ARG A 288 -14.91 -8.36 -10.11
N ALA A 289 -15.84 -7.82 -9.33
CA ALA A 289 -17.23 -8.24 -9.29
C ALA A 289 -18.20 -7.08 -9.58
N SER A 290 -19.33 -7.39 -10.21
CA SER A 290 -20.38 -6.40 -10.46
C SER A 290 -21.10 -5.98 -9.18
N TRP A 291 -21.47 -4.70 -9.08
CA TRP A 291 -22.21 -4.16 -7.94
C TRP A 291 -23.61 -4.78 -7.76
N THR A 292 -24.25 -5.21 -8.84
CA THR A 292 -25.65 -5.69 -8.83
C THR A 292 -25.74 -7.17 -8.51
N GLY A 293 -25.07 -8.02 -9.30
CA GLY A 293 -25.16 -9.47 -9.18
C GLY A 293 -23.99 -10.11 -8.45
N GLY A 294 -22.87 -9.40 -8.29
CA GLY A 294 -21.61 -9.96 -7.80
C GLY A 294 -20.96 -10.95 -8.76
N ASP A 295 -21.38 -10.95 -10.02
CA ASP A 295 -20.75 -11.76 -11.07
C ASP A 295 -19.31 -11.30 -11.25
N ILE A 296 -18.37 -12.24 -11.19
CA ILE A 296 -16.95 -11.99 -11.40
C ILE A 296 -16.67 -11.95 -12.91
N ASP A 297 -16.17 -10.81 -13.38
CA ASP A 297 -15.86 -10.59 -14.80
C ASP A 297 -14.35 -10.47 -15.07
N LEU A 298 -13.54 -10.54 -14.02
CA LEU A 298 -12.08 -10.55 -14.08
C LEU A 298 -11.51 -11.21 -12.82
N MET A 299 -10.60 -12.17 -12.99
CA MET A 299 -9.92 -12.86 -11.89
C MET A 299 -8.44 -13.08 -12.26
N ALA A 300 -7.56 -12.39 -11.55
CA ALA A 300 -6.14 -12.66 -11.55
C ALA A 300 -5.84 -13.67 -10.44
N ASP A 301 -5.97 -14.95 -10.79
CA ASP A 301 -5.56 -16.08 -9.95
C ASP A 301 -4.03 -16.18 -9.98
N CYS A 302 -3.41 -15.41 -9.09
CA CYS A 302 -1.98 -15.36 -8.87
C CYS A 302 -1.71 -15.63 -7.40
N HIS A 303 -1.01 -16.73 -7.10
CA HIS A 303 -0.68 -17.12 -5.73
C HIS A 303 0.36 -16.18 -5.12
N GLY A 304 0.23 -16.00 -3.82
CA GLY A 304 0.93 -15.04 -2.98
C GLY A 304 0.01 -13.90 -2.53
N ASP A 305 0.04 -13.61 -1.23
CA ASP A 305 -0.70 -12.54 -0.58
C ASP A 305 -0.76 -11.26 -1.42
N THR A 306 -1.96 -10.69 -1.53
CA THR A 306 -2.19 -9.45 -2.27
C THR A 306 -2.80 -8.41 -1.35
N TYR A 307 -2.17 -7.22 -1.31
CA TYR A 307 -2.40 -6.23 -0.26
C TYR A 307 -3.24 -5.05 -0.72
N ASP A 308 -3.01 -4.57 -1.95
CA ASP A 308 -3.72 -3.40 -2.47
C ASP A 308 -3.83 -3.41 -4.00
N VAL A 309 -4.79 -2.65 -4.53
CA VAL A 309 -5.14 -2.63 -5.95
C VAL A 309 -5.44 -1.22 -6.44
N LEU A 310 -4.83 -0.83 -7.55
CA LEU A 310 -5.08 0.42 -8.25
C LEU A 310 -5.65 0.14 -9.65
N PRO A 311 -6.97 0.23 -9.84
CA PRO A 311 -7.56 0.15 -11.17
C PRO A 311 -7.33 1.44 -11.96
N THR A 312 -6.68 1.33 -13.13
CA THR A 312 -6.60 2.43 -14.13
C THR A 312 -7.45 2.08 -15.36
N SER A 313 -7.41 2.90 -16.42
CA SER A 313 -8.17 2.63 -17.65
C SER A 313 -7.82 1.26 -18.24
N ASP A 314 -6.54 1.01 -18.46
CA ASP A 314 -6.05 -0.12 -19.28
C ASP A 314 -5.23 -1.14 -18.49
N VAL A 315 -4.70 -0.75 -17.34
CA VAL A 315 -3.87 -1.60 -16.46
C VAL A 315 -4.39 -1.55 -15.04
N ILE A 316 -4.39 -2.68 -14.34
CA ILE A 316 -4.61 -2.75 -12.90
C ILE A 316 -3.25 -3.01 -12.26
N TYR A 317 -2.81 -2.12 -11.38
CA TYR A 317 -1.57 -2.26 -10.65
C TYR A 317 -1.83 -2.81 -9.26
N ILE A 318 -0.96 -3.70 -8.79
CA ILE A 318 -1.17 -4.47 -7.58
C ILE A 318 0.04 -4.31 -6.66
N ALA A 319 -0.21 -4.16 -5.36
CA ALA A 319 0.75 -4.39 -4.28
C ALA A 319 0.58 -5.83 -3.78
N SER A 320 1.65 -6.63 -3.79
CA SER A 320 1.53 -8.07 -3.51
C SER A 320 2.80 -8.70 -2.98
N HIS A 321 2.74 -10.02 -2.79
CA HIS A 321 3.81 -10.97 -2.60
C HIS A 321 3.68 -12.11 -3.63
N SER A 322 3.26 -11.81 -4.87
CA SER A 322 2.90 -12.86 -5.84
C SER A 322 4.11 -13.68 -6.27
N HIS A 323 3.99 -15.01 -6.26
CA HIS A 323 5.05 -15.93 -6.71
C HIS A 323 4.62 -16.83 -7.86
N ASP A 324 3.32 -17.04 -8.11
CA ASP A 324 2.85 -17.86 -9.24
C ASP A 324 1.64 -17.22 -9.94
N CYS A 325 1.78 -16.83 -11.21
CA CYS A 325 0.68 -16.36 -12.05
C CYS A 325 0.39 -17.32 -13.22
N SER A 326 0.86 -18.57 -13.15
CA SER A 326 0.79 -19.51 -14.27
C SER A 326 -0.65 -19.92 -14.63
N ASN A 327 -1.58 -19.87 -13.67
CA ASN A 327 -3.01 -20.11 -13.86
C ASN A 327 -3.65 -19.11 -14.84
N ILE A 328 -3.11 -17.89 -14.95
CA ILE A 328 -3.54 -16.90 -15.95
C ILE A 328 -2.54 -16.74 -17.12
N GLY A 329 -1.52 -17.60 -17.18
CA GLY A 329 -0.49 -17.57 -18.22
C GLY A 329 0.60 -16.51 -18.03
N GLY A 330 0.75 -15.99 -16.81
CA GLY A 330 1.86 -15.13 -16.42
C GLY A 330 3.13 -15.92 -16.04
N PHE A 331 3.98 -15.31 -15.21
CA PHE A 331 5.18 -15.95 -14.68
C PHE A 331 4.87 -17.22 -13.87
N SER A 332 5.81 -18.15 -13.87
CA SER A 332 5.72 -19.42 -13.14
C SER A 332 6.08 -19.28 -11.67
N ASP A 333 5.66 -20.25 -10.87
CA ASP A 333 5.99 -20.34 -9.44
C ASP A 333 7.47 -20.14 -9.12
N GLY A 334 7.74 -19.06 -8.40
CA GLY A 334 9.05 -18.63 -7.93
C GLY A 334 9.35 -18.97 -6.47
N GLU A 335 8.39 -19.51 -5.71
CA GLU A 335 8.47 -19.63 -4.24
C GLU A 335 9.72 -20.38 -3.78
N GLN A 336 9.99 -21.55 -4.37
CA GLN A 336 11.15 -22.39 -4.01
C GLN A 336 12.49 -21.71 -4.28
N SER A 337 12.51 -20.73 -5.19
CA SER A 337 13.70 -19.92 -5.52
C SER A 337 13.78 -18.63 -4.71
N GLY A 338 12.77 -18.33 -3.88
CA GLY A 338 12.63 -17.06 -3.17
C GLY A 338 12.32 -15.89 -4.10
N THR A 339 11.73 -16.15 -5.27
CA THR A 339 11.37 -15.11 -6.24
C THR A 339 9.93 -14.68 -6.02
N TYR A 340 9.76 -13.47 -5.52
CA TYR A 340 8.46 -12.85 -5.25
C TYR A 340 8.36 -11.50 -5.96
N HIS A 341 7.20 -11.24 -6.56
CA HIS A 341 6.89 -10.00 -7.25
C HIS A 341 5.99 -9.15 -6.37
N HIS A 342 6.52 -8.01 -5.93
CA HIS A 342 5.82 -7.14 -4.99
C HIS A 342 4.97 -6.03 -5.65
N ALA A 343 5.13 -5.91 -6.97
CA ALA A 343 4.35 -5.06 -7.84
C ALA A 343 4.08 -5.81 -9.13
N VAL A 344 2.79 -5.93 -9.50
CA VAL A 344 2.35 -6.65 -10.70
C VAL A 344 1.32 -5.82 -11.45
N GLY A 345 1.39 -5.85 -12.79
CA GLY A 345 0.40 -5.22 -13.66
C GLY A 345 -0.45 -6.25 -14.41
N PHE A 346 -1.77 -6.04 -14.43
CA PHE A 346 -2.74 -6.85 -15.17
C PHE A 346 -3.51 -6.03 -16.21
N SER A 347 -3.97 -6.66 -17.29
CA SER A 347 -4.94 -6.02 -18.19
C SER A 347 -6.22 -5.71 -17.45
N SER A 348 -6.83 -4.55 -17.72
CA SER A 348 -8.08 -4.13 -17.05
C SER A 348 -9.34 -4.82 -17.57
N THR A 349 -9.19 -5.68 -18.58
CA THR A 349 -10.22 -6.50 -19.21
C THR A 349 -9.75 -7.94 -19.33
N ALA A 350 -10.71 -8.86 -19.40
CA ALA A 350 -10.41 -10.28 -19.57
C ALA A 350 -9.89 -10.55 -20.99
N THR A 351 -8.78 -11.27 -21.08
CA THR A 351 -8.11 -11.65 -22.32
C THR A 351 -8.02 -13.18 -22.49
N GLY A 352 -8.43 -13.92 -21.46
CA GLY A 352 -8.48 -15.38 -21.47
C GLY A 352 -9.36 -15.92 -20.35
N THR A 353 -9.07 -17.15 -19.94
CA THR A 353 -9.73 -17.83 -18.82
C THR A 353 -8.70 -18.40 -17.87
N VAL A 354 -8.98 -18.36 -16.57
CA VAL A 354 -8.17 -19.01 -15.54
C VAL A 354 -8.09 -20.51 -15.88
N LYS A 355 -6.87 -21.06 -15.86
CA LYS A 355 -6.63 -22.49 -16.05
C LYS A 355 -6.96 -23.24 -14.76
N SER A 356 -7.18 -24.54 -14.86
CA SER A 356 -7.33 -25.36 -13.66
C SER A 356 -6.08 -25.28 -12.79
N ASN A 357 -6.27 -25.03 -11.50
CA ASN A 357 -5.19 -25.03 -10.53
C ASN A 357 -4.53 -26.41 -10.44
N SER A 358 -3.20 -26.43 -10.31
CA SER A 358 -2.39 -27.64 -10.17
C SER A 358 -1.61 -27.73 -8.85
N VAL A 359 -1.66 -26.68 -8.03
CA VAL A 359 -0.98 -26.60 -6.73
C VAL A 359 -1.88 -27.18 -5.65
N TRP A 360 -1.38 -28.15 -4.90
CA TRP A 360 -2.13 -28.77 -3.81
C TRP A 360 -2.43 -27.76 -2.69
N GLY A 361 -3.66 -27.78 -2.16
CA GLY A 361 -4.12 -26.89 -1.09
C GLY A 361 -4.83 -25.63 -1.60
N TYR A 362 -4.56 -25.22 -2.83
CA TYR A 362 -5.22 -24.07 -3.46
C TYR A 362 -6.56 -24.43 -4.08
N THR A 363 -7.54 -23.54 -3.93
CA THR A 363 -8.84 -23.62 -4.60
C THR A 363 -8.68 -23.53 -6.12
N ASP A 364 -9.47 -24.32 -6.87
CA ASP A 364 -9.47 -24.26 -8.34
C ASP A 364 -10.51 -23.24 -8.84
N PHE A 365 -10.02 -22.20 -9.51
CA PHE A 365 -10.84 -21.17 -10.15
C PHE A 365 -10.94 -21.30 -11.67
N GLY A 366 -10.60 -22.48 -12.22
CA GLY A 366 -10.64 -22.76 -13.64
C GLY A 366 -11.94 -22.33 -14.33
N GLY A 367 -11.81 -21.61 -15.44
CA GLY A 367 -12.92 -21.13 -16.25
C GLY A 367 -13.40 -19.71 -15.94
N GLN A 368 -12.94 -19.09 -14.84
CA GLN A 368 -13.20 -17.67 -14.58
C GLN A 368 -12.53 -16.77 -15.63
N PRO A 369 -13.07 -15.58 -15.95
CA PRO A 369 -12.44 -14.67 -16.91
C PRO A 369 -11.09 -14.17 -16.38
N ALA A 370 -10.01 -14.37 -17.13
CA ALA A 370 -8.65 -14.00 -16.70
C ALA A 370 -8.12 -12.76 -17.42
N PRO A 371 -7.41 -11.85 -16.72
CA PRO A 371 -6.58 -10.84 -17.35
C PRO A 371 -5.26 -11.43 -17.87
N THR A 372 -4.54 -10.66 -18.67
CA THR A 372 -3.13 -10.88 -18.97
C THR A 372 -2.28 -10.25 -17.88
N GLN A 373 -1.30 -10.99 -17.36
CA GLN A 373 -0.21 -10.44 -16.55
C GLN A 373 0.89 -9.87 -17.45
N TYR A 374 1.35 -8.65 -17.16
CA TYR A 374 2.36 -7.96 -17.96
C TYR A 374 3.77 -8.10 -17.36
N ASN A 375 4.68 -8.77 -18.07
CA ASN A 375 6.08 -8.92 -17.65
C ASN A 375 6.87 -7.61 -17.64
N GLY A 376 6.43 -6.63 -18.44
CA GLY A 376 7.06 -5.31 -18.54
C GLY A 376 7.05 -4.45 -17.28
N PHE A 377 6.27 -4.81 -16.26
CA PHE A 377 6.20 -4.10 -14.99
C PHE A 377 6.32 -5.07 -13.81
N LEU A 378 7.56 -5.40 -13.48
CA LEU A 378 7.95 -6.23 -12.35
C LEU A 378 9.17 -5.63 -11.62
N PRO A 379 9.09 -4.38 -11.10
CA PRO A 379 10.20 -3.80 -10.37
C PRO A 379 10.56 -4.66 -9.14
N GLY A 380 11.86 -4.84 -8.91
CA GLY A 380 12.37 -5.61 -7.78
C GLY A 380 12.38 -4.79 -6.50
N PHE A 381 11.90 -5.37 -5.40
CA PHE A 381 11.92 -4.74 -4.08
C PHE A 381 12.75 -5.58 -3.12
N ALA A 382 13.61 -4.94 -2.33
CA ALA A 382 14.23 -5.57 -1.17
C ALA A 382 13.29 -5.44 0.01
N THR A 383 12.87 -6.58 0.57
CA THR A 383 11.92 -6.65 1.69
C THR A 383 12.46 -5.95 2.93
N GLY A 384 11.56 -5.34 3.69
CA GLY A 384 11.84 -4.83 5.03
C GLY A 384 11.58 -5.89 6.09
N SER A 385 11.76 -5.51 7.35
CA SER A 385 11.43 -6.36 8.50
C SER A 385 10.76 -5.57 9.62
N TYR A 386 10.23 -4.38 9.33
CA TYR A 386 9.66 -3.49 10.33
C TYR A 386 8.46 -4.14 11.02
N THR A 387 7.60 -4.80 10.23
CA THR A 387 6.39 -5.47 10.71
C THR A 387 6.66 -6.86 11.29
N GLY A 388 7.84 -7.43 11.01
CA GLY A 388 8.17 -8.83 11.26
C GLY A 388 7.60 -9.82 10.24
N LEU A 389 6.75 -9.38 9.29
CA LEU A 389 6.17 -10.23 8.25
C LEU A 389 7.09 -10.43 7.04
N THR A 390 8.19 -9.68 6.97
CA THR A 390 9.15 -9.72 5.85
C THR A 390 8.49 -9.46 4.50
N GLN A 391 7.62 -8.46 4.46
CA GLN A 391 6.97 -7.98 3.25
C GLN A 391 7.74 -6.80 2.65
N ALA A 392 7.36 -6.40 1.43
CA ALA A 392 7.94 -5.22 0.79
C ALA A 392 6.93 -4.09 0.69
N VAL A 393 5.88 -4.30 -0.10
CA VAL A 393 4.86 -3.30 -0.45
C VAL A 393 3.55 -3.65 0.23
N TRP A 394 2.86 -2.64 0.75
CA TRP A 394 1.53 -2.76 1.36
C TRP A 394 0.43 -1.97 0.62
N THR A 395 0.78 -0.88 -0.08
CA THR A 395 -0.20 -0.01 -0.77
C THR A 395 0.29 0.41 -2.16
N VAL A 396 -0.65 0.56 -3.10
CA VAL A 396 -0.44 1.11 -4.44
C VAL A 396 -1.51 2.16 -4.74
N GLU A 397 -1.07 3.36 -5.12
CA GLU A 397 -1.95 4.47 -5.49
C GLU A 397 -1.40 5.21 -6.70
N GLY A 398 -2.12 6.18 -7.24
CA GLY A 398 -1.59 6.95 -8.35
C GLY A 398 -2.52 7.99 -8.95
N ASN A 399 -2.02 8.60 -10.01
CA ASN A 399 -2.82 9.45 -10.89
C ASN A 399 -2.50 9.09 -12.35
N GLY A 400 -3.04 9.85 -13.30
CA GLY A 400 -2.85 9.57 -14.73
C GLY A 400 -1.40 9.66 -15.23
N GLN A 401 -0.43 10.07 -14.41
CA GLN A 401 0.98 10.27 -14.81
C GLN A 401 1.98 9.46 -13.97
N TYR A 402 1.59 9.07 -12.76
CA TYR A 402 2.48 8.38 -11.82
C TYR A 402 1.73 7.29 -11.05
N ILE A 403 2.44 6.20 -10.80
CA ILE A 403 2.03 5.14 -9.88
C ILE A 403 2.97 5.19 -8.69
N VAL A 404 2.44 5.08 -7.48
CA VAL A 404 3.18 5.17 -6.22
C VAL A 404 2.97 3.92 -5.39
N TYR A 405 4.04 3.45 -4.77
CA TYR A 405 4.07 2.24 -3.97
C TYR A 405 4.60 2.59 -2.58
N GLY A 406 3.93 2.09 -1.55
CA GLY A 406 4.29 2.29 -0.15
C GLY A 406 4.40 0.96 0.59
N GLY A 407 5.35 0.87 1.52
CA GLY A 407 5.45 -0.28 2.41
C GLY A 407 6.64 -0.18 3.36
N GLU A 408 7.30 -1.32 3.61
CA GLU A 408 8.45 -1.42 4.52
C GLU A 408 9.77 -1.73 3.80
N PHE A 409 9.76 -1.82 2.46
CA PHE A 409 10.92 -2.14 1.64
C PHE A 409 12.12 -1.19 1.85
N LEU A 410 13.32 -1.70 1.57
CA LEU A 410 14.60 -1.00 1.80
C LEU A 410 15.29 -0.54 0.51
N ALA A 411 14.94 -1.14 -0.63
CA ALA A 411 15.51 -0.80 -1.93
C ALA A 411 14.55 -1.17 -3.07
N VAL A 412 14.72 -0.49 -4.21
CA VAL A 412 14.01 -0.77 -5.47
C VAL A 412 15.03 -0.94 -6.59
N ASN A 413 14.94 -2.03 -7.34
CA ASN A 413 15.88 -2.44 -8.39
C ASN A 413 17.36 -2.38 -7.91
N GLY A 414 17.61 -2.83 -6.68
CA GLY A 414 18.94 -2.81 -6.05
C GLY A 414 19.45 -1.43 -5.61
N THR A 415 18.69 -0.36 -5.84
CA THR A 415 19.04 1.00 -5.39
C THR A 415 18.36 1.31 -4.05
N PRO A 416 19.10 1.78 -3.02
CA PRO A 416 18.50 2.17 -1.74
C PRO A 416 17.38 3.19 -1.91
N GLN A 417 16.20 2.83 -1.45
CA GLN A 417 14.97 3.64 -1.47
C GLN A 417 14.02 3.01 -0.46
N GLN A 418 13.79 3.68 0.67
CA GLN A 418 13.06 3.08 1.78
C GLN A 418 11.60 3.52 1.83
N GLY A 419 10.69 2.55 1.86
CA GLY A 419 9.27 2.66 2.22
C GLY A 419 8.35 3.36 1.22
N LEU A 420 8.87 4.20 0.32
CA LEU A 420 8.09 4.92 -0.69
C LEU A 420 8.82 4.95 -2.02
N VAL A 421 8.12 4.75 -3.13
CA VAL A 421 8.69 4.89 -4.49
C VAL A 421 7.58 5.33 -5.45
N ARG A 422 7.99 6.03 -6.51
CA ARG A 422 7.09 6.39 -7.61
C ARG A 422 7.67 5.96 -8.94
N PHE A 423 6.78 5.62 -9.86
CA PHE A 423 7.06 5.23 -11.22
C PHE A 423 6.28 6.14 -12.16
N SER A 424 6.79 6.36 -13.37
CA SER A 424 5.94 6.98 -14.38
C SER A 424 4.89 5.99 -14.86
N ALA A 425 3.64 6.43 -15.00
CA ALA A 425 2.53 5.61 -15.50
C ALA A 425 2.65 5.28 -17.00
N SER A 426 3.69 5.75 -17.68
CA SER A 426 3.96 5.41 -19.08
C SER A 426 5.46 5.15 -19.31
N GLY A 427 5.77 4.48 -20.42
CA GLY A 427 7.16 4.21 -20.83
C GLY A 427 7.68 2.82 -20.47
N GLY A 428 6.84 1.91 -19.98
CA GLY A 428 7.14 0.47 -19.93
C GLY A 428 6.79 -0.25 -21.24
N ASP A 429 7.51 -1.32 -21.57
CA ASP A 429 7.15 -2.24 -22.66
C ASP A 429 6.55 -3.52 -22.06
N ALA A 430 5.28 -3.79 -22.37
CA ALA A 430 4.55 -4.95 -21.84
C ALA A 430 5.21 -6.31 -22.10
N ASN A 431 6.04 -6.41 -23.15
CA ASN A 431 6.71 -7.65 -23.55
C ASN A 431 8.16 -7.74 -23.11
N ASP A 432 8.71 -6.73 -22.42
CA ASP A 432 10.06 -6.81 -21.91
C ASP A 432 10.09 -7.88 -20.81
N GLN A 433 10.76 -8.99 -21.11
CA GLN A 433 11.03 -10.02 -20.11
C GLN A 433 12.11 -9.43 -19.23
N GLY A 434 11.75 -8.89 -18.06
CA GLY A 434 12.68 -8.29 -17.11
C GLY A 434 13.91 -9.18 -16.92
N ASP A 435 14.98 -8.88 -17.64
CA ASP A 435 16.23 -9.62 -17.54
C ASP A 435 16.87 -9.17 -16.23
N ASN A 436 16.66 -9.97 -15.18
CA ASN A 436 17.43 -9.88 -13.95
C ASN A 436 18.86 -10.33 -14.28
N GLY A 437 19.64 -9.41 -14.86
CA GLY A 437 20.90 -9.76 -15.50
C GLY A 437 21.90 -8.61 -15.54
N ASP A 438 22.58 -8.43 -14.40
CA ASP A 438 23.95 -7.91 -14.29
C ASP A 438 24.20 -6.43 -14.63
N ASN A 439 24.91 -5.78 -13.71
CA ASN A 439 25.28 -4.37 -13.77
C ASN A 439 26.42 -4.20 -14.79
N GLY A 440 26.07 -4.21 -16.07
CA GLY A 440 26.96 -3.99 -17.20
C GLY A 440 27.04 -2.52 -17.56
N ASP A 441 28.04 -1.84 -17.01
CA ASP A 441 28.56 -0.53 -17.42
C ASP A 441 28.56 -0.35 -18.95
N ASN A 442 27.55 0.34 -19.51
CA ASN A 442 27.57 0.75 -20.92
C ASN A 442 28.34 2.05 -21.09
N GLY A 443 29.64 1.96 -20.81
CA GLY A 443 30.66 2.89 -21.24
C GLY A 443 30.92 2.77 -22.75
N LYS A 444 30.48 3.80 -23.48
CA LYS A 444 31.18 4.52 -24.55
C LYS A 444 32.11 3.74 -25.50
N ASP A 445 31.77 3.85 -26.79
CA ASP A 445 32.67 3.97 -27.95
C ASP A 445 34.01 3.21 -27.92
N LYS A 446 34.04 2.07 -28.60
CA LYS A 446 35.27 1.35 -28.95
C LYS A 446 35.98 2.03 -30.10
N ASP A 447 37.12 2.66 -29.81
CA ASP A 447 38.22 2.75 -30.78
C ASP A 447 39.58 3.02 -30.10
N LYS A 448 40.39 1.96 -29.90
CA LYS A 448 41.81 1.87 -30.30
C LYS A 448 42.59 0.73 -29.61
N LYS A 449 43.00 -0.20 -30.49
CA LYS A 449 44.25 -0.99 -30.54
C LYS A 449 45.31 -0.88 -29.42
N LYS A 450 45.71 -2.08 -28.97
CA LYS A 450 47.09 -2.58 -28.70
C LYS A 450 47.84 -2.07 -27.45
N LYS A 451 48.14 -2.97 -26.50
CA LYS A 451 49.44 -3.68 -26.36
C LYS A 451 49.50 -4.55 -25.09
N ASN A 452 50.03 -5.76 -25.28
CA ASN A 452 50.51 -6.68 -24.23
C ASN A 452 51.49 -6.02 -23.24
N LYS A 453 51.39 -6.38 -21.96
CA LYS A 453 52.54 -6.91 -21.19
C LYS A 453 52.08 -7.60 -19.89
N LYS A 454 52.58 -8.83 -19.72
CA LYS A 454 52.62 -9.60 -18.48
C LYS A 454 53.38 -8.82 -17.40
N ASP A 455 53.02 -9.00 -16.13
CA ASP A 455 53.96 -9.51 -15.11
C ASP A 455 53.27 -9.98 -13.83
N LYS A 456 53.72 -11.15 -13.37
CA LYS A 456 53.38 -11.80 -12.09
C LYS A 456 54.12 -11.12 -10.95
N LYS A 457 53.53 -11.07 -9.74
CA LYS A 457 54.24 -11.42 -8.49
C LYS A 457 53.31 -11.68 -7.30
N ASN A 458 53.50 -12.85 -6.72
CA ASN A 458 53.02 -13.32 -5.41
C ASN A 458 53.47 -12.42 -4.25
N LYS A 459 52.66 -12.38 -3.17
CA LYS A 459 53.14 -12.58 -1.79
C LYS A 459 52.01 -12.91 -0.80
N LYS A 460 52.16 -14.06 -0.12
CA LYS A 460 51.41 -14.55 1.05
C LYS A 460 51.88 -13.86 2.36
N LYS A 461 50.97 -13.75 3.35
CA LYS A 461 51.17 -13.88 4.83
C LYS A 461 49.76 -13.90 5.48
N LYS A 462 49.19 -15.02 5.94
CA LYS A 462 49.28 -15.75 7.24
C LYS A 462 48.85 -14.99 8.51
N ASN A 463 47.64 -15.35 8.98
CA ASN A 463 47.10 -15.60 10.34
C ASN A 463 47.52 -14.77 11.57
N LYS A 464 46.52 -14.38 12.37
CA LYS A 464 46.27 -14.96 13.71
C LYS A 464 44.87 -14.66 14.26
N LYS A 465 44.28 -15.67 14.90
CA LYS A 465 43.09 -15.63 15.77
C LYS A 465 43.37 -14.88 17.07
N ASN A 466 42.33 -14.34 17.70
CA ASN A 466 42.12 -14.44 19.14
C ASN A 466 40.61 -14.50 19.44
N GLN A 467 40.31 -15.25 20.49
CA GLN A 467 39.02 -15.64 21.06
C GLN A 467 39.20 -15.34 22.55
N ASP A 468 38.21 -14.76 23.23
CA ASP A 468 38.06 -14.81 24.69
C ASP A 468 36.60 -14.52 25.08
N ASP A 469 36.07 -15.35 25.98
CA ASP A 469 34.75 -15.32 26.63
C ASP A 469 34.67 -14.27 27.76
N TRP A 470 33.49 -14.05 28.36
CA TRP A 470 33.16 -14.25 29.80
C TRP A 470 31.83 -13.60 30.23
N ASP A 471 31.27 -14.18 31.29
CA ASP A 471 29.88 -14.22 31.79
C ASP A 471 29.34 -13.02 32.62
N ASN A 472 27.99 -12.90 32.58
CA ASN A 472 26.98 -12.63 33.63
C ASN A 472 27.28 -11.77 34.89
N GLN A 473 26.38 -10.82 35.20
CA GLN A 473 25.79 -10.64 36.55
C GLN A 473 24.55 -9.71 36.57
N GLU A 474 23.61 -10.07 37.45
CA GLU A 474 22.28 -9.52 37.72
C GLU A 474 22.29 -8.24 38.61
N GLY A 475 21.14 -7.54 38.64
CA GLY A 475 20.83 -6.48 39.61
C GLY A 475 19.40 -5.96 39.48
N ASP A 476 18.54 -6.38 40.41
CA ASP A 476 17.10 -6.20 40.60
C ASP A 476 16.70 -4.82 41.20
N TRP A 477 15.53 -4.27 40.85
CA TRP A 477 14.70 -3.31 41.64
C TRP A 477 13.25 -3.18 41.06
N ASP A 478 12.33 -3.92 41.67
CA ASP A 478 10.93 -3.67 42.08
C ASP A 478 10.01 -2.55 41.49
N GLN A 479 8.82 -3.05 41.08
CA GLN A 479 7.42 -2.61 41.39
C GLN A 479 6.93 -1.17 41.14
N ASP A 480 6.07 -1.01 40.12
CA ASP A 480 4.62 -0.70 40.26
C ASP A 480 4.06 -0.12 38.95
N ASP A 481 3.31 -0.92 38.17
CA ASP A 481 2.10 -0.49 37.44
C ASP A 481 1.44 -1.72 36.78
N TRP A 482 0.47 -2.28 37.49
CA TRP A 482 -0.50 -3.24 36.94
C TRP A 482 -1.64 -2.47 36.25
N ASP A 483 -2.20 -3.11 35.23
CA ASP A 483 -3.37 -2.71 34.42
C ASP A 483 -3.11 -1.76 33.23
N ASN A 484 -2.60 -2.33 32.12
CA ASN A 484 -3.22 -2.17 30.77
C ASN A 484 -2.55 -2.92 29.60
N ASN A 485 -1.60 -3.83 29.84
CA ASN A 485 -0.94 -4.53 28.75
C ASN A 485 -1.53 -5.93 28.50
N GLN A 486 -2.71 -5.99 27.89
CA GLN A 486 -3.09 -7.18 27.10
C GLN A 486 -2.42 -7.05 25.73
N ASN A 487 -1.14 -7.41 25.70
CA ASN A 487 -0.49 -7.79 24.47
C ASN A 487 -0.83 -9.26 24.17
N ASP A 488 -0.93 -9.59 22.87
CA ASP A 488 -0.67 -10.90 22.24
C ASP A 488 -1.75 -11.32 21.22
N GLY A 489 -1.49 -11.01 19.94
CA GLY A 489 -1.79 -11.96 18.85
C GLY A 489 -3.03 -11.75 17.95
N TRP A 490 -3.63 -10.56 17.90
CA TRP A 490 -4.88 -10.33 17.13
C TRP A 490 -4.82 -9.22 16.07
N TRP A 491 -3.69 -8.52 15.93
CA TRP A 491 -3.67 -7.23 15.22
C TRP A 491 -3.10 -7.28 13.80
N TRP A 492 -2.65 -8.44 13.34
CA TRP A 492 -1.92 -8.55 12.06
C TRP A 492 -2.60 -9.44 11.03
N TRP A 493 -3.56 -10.30 11.41
CA TRP A 493 -4.33 -11.17 10.52
C TRP A 493 -5.83 -10.96 10.72
#